data_AF-A7A1J1-F1
#
_entry.id   AF-A7A1J1-F1
#
_cell.length_a   1.000
_cell.length_b   1.000
_cell.length_c   1.000
_cell.angle_alpha   90.00
_cell.angle_beta   90.00
_cell.angle_gamma   90.00
#
_symmetry.space_group_name_H-M   'P 1'
#
loop_
_entity.id
_entity.type
_entity.pdbx_description
1 polymer ?
#
loop_
_entity_poly.entity_id
_entity_poly.type
_entity_poly.pdbx_seq_one_letter_code
_entity_poly.pdbx_strand_id
1 'polypeptide(L)'
;MKIFNTIQSVLFAGFFLEQGNCLASNGSTALMGEVDMQTPFPEWLTEFTNLTQWPGIDPPYIPLDYINLTEVPELDRYYPGQCPKISREQCSFDCYNCIDVDDVTSCFKLSQTFDDGPAPATEALLKKLRQRTTFFVLGINTVNYPDIYEHILERGHLIGTHTWSHEFLPSLSNEEIVAQIEWSIWAMNATGKHFPKYFRPPYGAIDNRVRAIVKQFGLTVVLWDLDTFDWKLITNDDFRTEEEILMDINTWKGERKGLILEHDGARRTVEVAIKINELIGSDQLTIAECIGDTDYIERYD
;
A
#
# COMPACT_ATOMS: atom_id res chain seq x y z
N MET A 1 28.98 9.43 -45.30
CA MET A 1 30.29 9.28 -44.63
C MET A 1 30.09 9.68 -43.17
N LYS A 2 29.43 8.79 -42.40
CA LYS A 2 30.02 7.99 -41.31
C LYS A 2 30.84 8.82 -40.31
N ILE A 3 30.22 9.13 -39.17
CA ILE A 3 30.89 9.19 -37.87
C ILE A 3 29.99 8.40 -36.91
N PHE A 4 30.58 7.35 -36.34
CA PHE A 4 30.06 6.45 -35.31
C PHE A 4 30.64 6.85 -33.94
N ASN A 5 30.08 6.28 -32.86
CA ASN A 5 30.53 6.25 -31.45
C ASN A 5 30.04 7.40 -30.56
N THR A 6 29.62 7.23 -29.30
CA THR A 6 29.32 6.09 -28.40
C THR A 6 28.70 6.76 -27.17
N ILE A 7 27.51 6.36 -26.71
CA ILE A 7 27.12 6.57 -25.31
C ILE A 7 26.66 5.22 -24.76
N GLN A 8 27.54 4.70 -23.92
CA GLN A 8 27.46 3.52 -23.09
C GLN A 8 26.48 3.79 -21.94
N SER A 9 25.62 2.80 -21.65
CA SER A 9 25.27 2.33 -20.30
C SER A 9 25.14 3.37 -19.18
N VAL A 10 23.90 3.66 -18.78
CA VAL A 10 23.57 4.05 -17.40
C VAL A 10 23.04 2.80 -16.71
N LEU A 11 23.96 2.09 -16.06
CA LEU A 11 23.69 1.07 -15.05
C LEU A 11 23.25 1.77 -13.76
N PHE A 12 22.23 1.21 -13.10
CA PHE A 12 22.04 1.14 -11.65
C PHE A 12 22.39 2.38 -10.80
N ALA A 13 21.36 3.15 -10.44
CA ALA A 13 21.19 3.56 -9.05
C ALA A 13 20.05 2.65 -8.52
N GLY A 14 20.29 1.59 -7.75
CA GLY A 14 21.19 1.55 -6.61
C GLY A 14 20.45 1.97 -5.35
N PHE A 15 19.23 1.44 -5.12
CA PHE A 15 18.73 1.25 -3.75
C PHE A 15 19.66 0.21 -3.09
N PHE A 16 20.75 0.70 -2.52
CA PHE A 16 21.46 -0.04 -1.48
C PHE A 16 20.62 0.12 -0.20
N LEU A 17 19.75 -0.85 0.05
CA LEU A 17 19.39 -1.22 1.41
C LEU A 17 20.56 -2.04 1.98
N GLU A 18 21.64 -1.35 2.34
CA GLU A 18 22.64 -1.89 3.27
C GLU A 18 22.34 -1.34 4.66
N GLN A 19 21.86 -2.24 5.52
CA GLN A 19 22.04 -2.26 6.98
C GLN A 19 21.72 -0.97 7.77
N GLY A 20 20.60 -1.00 8.48
CA GLY A 20 20.47 -0.50 9.85
C GLY A 20 20.91 0.94 10.15
N ASN A 21 19.94 1.84 10.25
CA ASN A 21 19.71 2.68 11.44
C ASN A 21 18.77 3.83 11.08
N CYS A 22 17.54 3.79 11.60
CA CYS A 22 16.88 5.02 11.98
C CYS A 22 17.77 5.68 13.04
N LEU A 23 18.43 6.79 12.66
CA LEU A 23 19.32 7.52 13.56
C LEU A 23 18.51 8.11 14.73
N ALA A 24 18.54 7.38 15.85
CA ALA A 24 18.30 7.95 17.17
C ALA A 24 19.41 8.97 17.46
N SER A 25 19.04 10.24 17.60
CA SER A 25 19.95 11.28 18.09
C SER A 25 20.12 11.11 19.61
N ASN A 26 21.35 10.82 20.03
CA ASN A 26 21.69 10.69 21.45
C ASN A 26 21.71 12.06 22.14
N GLY A 27 21.02 12.16 23.29
CA GLY A 27 21.40 13.08 24.35
C GLY A 27 20.28 13.82 25.09
N SER A 28 19.42 13.12 25.82
CA SER A 28 18.96 13.61 27.13
C SER A 28 18.39 12.46 27.98
N THR A 29 18.92 12.31 29.19
CA THR A 29 18.54 11.29 30.17
C THR A 29 17.23 11.63 30.88
N ALA A 30 16.17 10.86 30.59
CA ALA A 30 14.96 10.54 31.39
C ALA A 30 13.89 10.12 30.36
N LEU A 31 13.32 8.92 30.33
CA LEU A 31 12.70 8.11 31.37
C LEU A 31 12.83 6.62 30.99
N MET A 32 13.10 5.75 31.96
CA MET A 32 12.90 4.31 31.78
C MET A 32 11.40 4.04 31.64
N GLY A 33 10.97 3.55 30.47
CA GLY A 33 9.60 3.08 30.24
C GLY A 33 9.13 3.14 28.79
N GLU A 34 9.84 2.52 27.85
CA GLU A 34 9.24 2.11 26.57
C GLU A 34 9.05 0.59 26.64
N VAL A 35 7.82 0.19 26.97
CA VAL A 35 7.38 -1.20 26.84
C VAL A 35 7.10 -1.43 25.36
N ASP A 36 7.71 -2.48 24.82
CA ASP A 36 7.57 -2.96 23.45
C ASP A 36 6.08 -3.03 23.05
N MET A 37 5.64 -2.11 22.19
CA MET A 37 4.23 -1.82 21.90
C MET A 37 3.77 -2.46 20.58
N GLN A 38 4.45 -3.53 20.17
CA GLN A 38 4.12 -4.29 18.96
C GLN A 38 2.87 -5.16 19.21
N THR A 39 2.07 -5.42 18.18
CA THR A 39 0.99 -6.41 18.25
C THR A 39 1.58 -7.75 18.69
N PRO A 40 1.10 -8.35 19.80
CA PRO A 40 1.60 -9.65 20.24
C PRO A 40 1.40 -10.72 19.17
N PHE A 41 2.39 -11.58 18.98
CA PHE A 41 2.24 -12.73 18.09
C PHE A 41 1.22 -13.71 18.70
N PRO A 42 0.07 -13.97 18.04
CA PRO A 42 -1.03 -14.66 18.70
C PRO A 42 -0.81 -16.18 18.77
N GLU A 43 -1.41 -16.81 19.78
CA GLU A 43 -1.32 -18.26 20.02
C GLU A 43 -1.83 -19.07 18.81
N TRP A 44 -2.96 -18.68 18.22
CA TRP A 44 -3.51 -19.37 17.05
C TRP A 44 -2.55 -19.39 15.86
N LEU A 45 -1.76 -18.31 15.67
CA LEU A 45 -0.78 -18.24 14.58
C LEU A 45 0.45 -19.07 14.91
N THR A 46 0.81 -19.17 16.20
CA THR A 46 1.84 -20.09 16.68
C THR A 46 1.45 -21.54 16.40
N GLU A 47 0.22 -21.93 16.75
CA GLU A 47 -0.30 -23.28 16.50
C GLU A 47 -0.34 -23.61 15.01
N PHE A 48 -0.67 -22.62 14.17
CA PHE A 48 -0.75 -22.81 12.72
C PHE A 48 0.62 -22.88 12.03
N THR A 49 1.57 -22.03 12.43
CA THR A 49 2.84 -21.85 11.69
C THR A 49 4.07 -22.44 12.39
N ASN A 50 3.96 -22.79 13.68
CA ASN A 50 5.08 -23.05 14.60
C ASN A 50 6.07 -21.89 14.78
N LEU A 51 5.72 -20.68 14.37
CA LEU A 51 6.50 -19.47 14.60
C LEU A 51 6.06 -18.81 15.90
N THR A 52 6.93 -17.99 16.50
CA THR A 52 6.65 -17.29 17.78
C THR A 52 6.85 -15.78 17.69
N GLN A 53 7.12 -15.27 16.49
CA GLN A 53 7.37 -13.86 16.24
C GLN A 53 7.00 -13.51 14.80
N TRP A 54 6.65 -12.25 14.58
CA TRP A 54 6.38 -11.72 13.25
C TRP A 54 7.64 -11.79 12.36
N PRO A 55 7.50 -12.03 11.06
CA PRO A 55 8.64 -12.12 10.15
C PRO A 55 9.26 -10.75 9.87
N GLY A 56 10.44 -10.77 9.23
CA GLY A 56 11.07 -9.56 8.67
C GLY A 56 10.41 -9.14 7.35
N ILE A 57 11.17 -8.42 6.51
CA ILE A 57 10.69 -7.92 5.21
C ILE A 57 10.24 -9.06 4.29
N ASP A 58 10.96 -10.19 4.29
CA ASP A 58 10.62 -11.36 3.49
C ASP A 58 9.90 -12.42 4.35
N PRO A 59 8.56 -12.44 4.38
CA PRO A 59 7.82 -13.40 5.18
C PRO A 59 7.92 -14.81 4.58
N PRO A 60 7.94 -15.87 5.42
CA PRO A 60 7.93 -17.23 4.92
C PRO A 60 6.56 -17.56 4.31
N TYR A 61 6.57 -18.27 3.19
CA TYR A 61 5.36 -18.84 2.61
C TYR A 61 4.81 -19.95 3.50
N ILE A 62 3.54 -19.83 3.90
CA ILE A 62 2.80 -20.85 4.63
C ILE A 62 1.65 -21.35 3.73
N PRO A 63 1.65 -22.62 3.30
CA PRO A 63 0.60 -23.12 2.41
C PRO A 63 -0.80 -23.01 3.04
N LEU A 64 -1.75 -22.47 2.27
CA LEU A 64 -3.17 -22.39 2.63
C LEU A 64 -3.98 -23.29 1.70
N ASP A 65 -4.86 -24.11 2.26
CA ASP A 65 -5.61 -25.13 1.51
C ASP A 65 -6.49 -24.56 0.38
N TYR A 66 -6.91 -23.29 0.50
CA TYR A 66 -7.72 -22.61 -0.50
C TYR A 66 -6.91 -21.89 -1.59
N ILE A 67 -5.58 -21.85 -1.47
CA ILE A 67 -4.69 -21.27 -2.48
C ILE A 67 -4.26 -22.37 -3.46
N ASN A 68 -4.72 -22.25 -4.70
CA ASN A 68 -4.38 -23.12 -5.81
C ASN A 68 -3.44 -22.42 -6.80
N LEU A 69 -2.14 -22.64 -6.64
CA LEU A 69 -1.12 -22.07 -7.53
C LEU A 69 -1.18 -22.60 -8.96
N THR A 70 -1.87 -23.71 -9.21
CA THR A 70 -2.05 -24.25 -10.58
C THR A 70 -3.06 -23.45 -11.42
N GLU A 71 -3.87 -22.61 -10.78
CA GLU A 71 -4.79 -21.69 -11.45
C GLU A 71 -4.15 -20.34 -11.78
N VAL A 72 -2.92 -20.11 -11.31
CA VAL A 72 -2.17 -18.88 -11.60
C VAL A 72 -1.59 -18.97 -13.02
N PRO A 73 -1.81 -17.97 -13.89
CA PRO A 73 -1.30 -18.03 -15.26
C PRO A 73 0.23 -18.03 -15.29
N GLU A 74 0.81 -18.88 -16.14
CA GLU A 74 2.25 -18.95 -16.36
C GLU A 74 2.73 -17.73 -17.16
N LEU A 75 3.26 -16.72 -16.46
CA LEU A 75 3.76 -15.48 -17.03
C LEU A 75 5.15 -15.15 -16.46
N ASP A 76 6.03 -14.63 -17.32
CA ASP A 76 7.38 -14.22 -16.91
C ASP A 76 7.35 -13.13 -15.83
N ARG A 77 8.17 -13.33 -14.79
CA ARG A 77 8.47 -12.30 -13.79
C ARG A 77 9.20 -11.14 -14.43
N TYR A 78 8.96 -9.93 -13.93
CA TYR A 78 9.68 -8.74 -14.34
C TYR A 78 10.00 -7.84 -13.17
N TYR A 79 11.02 -7.01 -13.35
CA TYR A 79 11.52 -6.08 -12.33
C TYR A 79 11.14 -4.64 -12.68
N PRO A 80 11.18 -3.71 -11.70
CA PRO A 80 10.92 -2.30 -11.94
C PRO A 80 11.69 -1.76 -13.16
N GLY A 81 11.01 -0.99 -14.01
CA GLY A 81 11.59 -0.37 -15.21
C GLY A 81 11.78 -1.32 -16.40
N GLN A 82 11.30 -2.56 -16.35
CA GLN A 82 11.44 -3.54 -17.45
C GLN A 82 10.23 -3.63 -18.39
N CYS A 83 9.30 -2.68 -18.33
CA CYS A 83 8.07 -2.67 -19.13
C CYS A 83 8.22 -2.95 -20.64
N PRO A 84 9.27 -2.51 -21.35
CA PRO A 84 9.45 -2.85 -22.76
C PRO A 84 9.70 -4.34 -23.05
N LYS A 85 9.97 -5.16 -22.02
CA LYS A 85 10.35 -6.58 -22.15
C LYS A 85 9.20 -7.55 -21.90
N ILE A 86 8.08 -7.08 -21.39
CA ILE A 86 6.93 -7.93 -21.05
C ILE A 86 5.86 -7.93 -22.13
N SER A 87 5.03 -8.98 -22.18
CA SER A 87 3.89 -9.05 -23.09
C SER A 87 2.74 -8.18 -22.56
N ARG A 88 2.01 -7.52 -23.47
CA ARG A 88 0.74 -6.83 -23.13
C ARG A 88 -0.31 -7.79 -22.58
N GLU A 89 -0.21 -9.08 -22.89
CA GLU A 89 -1.11 -10.14 -22.39
C GLU A 89 -0.93 -10.39 -20.88
N GLN A 90 0.18 -9.95 -20.29
CA GLN A 90 0.35 -9.99 -18.83
C GLN A 90 -0.59 -9.02 -18.11
N CYS A 91 -1.19 -8.06 -18.84
CA CYS A 91 -2.06 -7.02 -18.31
C CYS A 91 -1.45 -6.30 -17.08
N SER A 92 -0.22 -5.80 -17.24
CA SER A 92 0.42 -5.00 -16.20
C SER A 92 -0.16 -3.58 -16.13
N PHE A 93 -0.58 -3.14 -14.94
CA PHE A 93 -1.02 -1.77 -14.71
C PHE A 93 0.16 -0.79 -14.74
N ASP A 94 1.23 -1.05 -13.99
CA ASP A 94 2.41 -0.16 -13.93
C ASP A 94 3.08 0.05 -15.30
N CYS A 95 3.03 -0.93 -16.20
CA CYS A 95 3.62 -0.81 -17.53
C CYS A 95 2.68 -0.28 -18.60
N TYR A 96 1.40 -0.66 -18.57
CA TYR A 96 0.47 -0.43 -19.68
C TYR A 96 -0.86 0.19 -19.28
N ASN A 97 -1.04 0.54 -18.00
CA ASN A 97 -2.31 0.91 -17.40
C ASN A 97 -3.42 -0.12 -17.71
N CYS A 98 -3.05 -1.39 -17.80
CA CYS A 98 -4.01 -2.46 -18.05
C CYS A 98 -4.78 -2.75 -16.77
N ILE A 99 -6.10 -2.69 -16.87
CA ILE A 99 -7.05 -2.92 -15.78
C ILE A 99 -7.91 -4.13 -16.13
N ASP A 100 -8.24 -4.93 -15.13
CA ASP A 100 -9.25 -5.98 -15.25
C ASP A 100 -10.65 -5.41 -14.99
N VAL A 101 -11.69 -6.17 -15.34
CA VAL A 101 -13.09 -5.75 -15.16
C VAL A 101 -13.48 -5.65 -13.69
N ASP A 102 -12.80 -6.42 -12.83
CA ASP A 102 -13.03 -6.45 -11.38
C ASP A 102 -12.20 -5.37 -10.64
N ASP A 103 -11.26 -4.68 -11.33
CA ASP A 103 -10.41 -3.66 -10.72
C ASP A 103 -11.19 -2.35 -10.46
N VAL A 104 -11.13 -1.85 -9.23
CA VAL A 104 -11.67 -0.52 -8.87
C VAL A 104 -10.63 0.55 -9.17
N THR A 105 -10.93 1.47 -10.08
CA THR A 105 -9.98 2.51 -10.52
C THR A 105 -10.43 3.93 -10.22
N SER A 106 -11.71 4.14 -9.95
CA SER A 106 -12.30 5.47 -9.78
C SER A 106 -13.50 5.44 -8.85
N CYS A 107 -13.98 6.62 -8.47
CA CYS A 107 -15.14 6.83 -7.62
C CYS A 107 -16.01 7.96 -8.17
N PHE A 108 -17.33 7.86 -7.97
CA PHE A 108 -18.26 8.91 -8.39
C PHE A 108 -18.21 10.18 -7.52
N LYS A 109 -17.38 10.18 -6.47
CA LYS A 109 -16.99 11.33 -5.65
C LYS A 109 -15.48 11.43 -5.63
N LEU A 110 -14.95 12.64 -5.72
CA LEU A 110 -13.52 12.88 -5.55
C LEU A 110 -13.13 12.53 -4.11
N SER A 111 -12.38 11.45 -3.93
CA SER A 111 -12.11 10.87 -2.62
C SER A 111 -10.63 10.56 -2.45
N GLN A 112 -10.06 10.94 -1.29
CA GLN A 112 -8.68 10.64 -0.94
C GLN A 112 -8.53 9.18 -0.53
N THR A 113 -7.37 8.61 -0.78
CA THR A 113 -6.95 7.32 -0.24
C THR A 113 -5.48 7.41 0.16
N PHE A 114 -5.10 6.68 1.21
CA PHE A 114 -3.78 6.84 1.84
C PHE A 114 -3.05 5.50 1.93
N ASP A 115 -1.84 5.46 1.39
CA ASP A 115 -0.97 4.27 1.37
C ASP A 115 0.22 4.39 2.34
N ASP A 116 0.82 3.25 2.65
CA ASP A 116 2.06 3.03 3.42
C ASP A 116 1.99 3.14 4.94
N GLY A 117 0.87 3.64 5.48
CA GLY A 117 0.60 3.63 6.92
C GLY A 117 0.43 2.23 7.53
N PRO A 118 0.14 2.14 8.84
CA PRO A 118 0.14 3.25 9.78
C PRO A 118 1.57 3.72 10.09
N ALA A 119 1.73 5.00 10.35
CA ALA A 119 3.00 5.59 10.79
C ALA A 119 2.71 6.71 11.81
N PRO A 120 3.70 7.21 12.55
CA PRO A 120 3.50 8.36 13.45
C PRO A 120 2.88 9.59 12.75
N ALA A 121 3.10 9.76 11.44
CA ALA A 121 2.50 10.82 10.65
C ALA A 121 0.99 10.64 10.43
N THR A 122 0.50 9.39 10.32
CA THR A 122 -0.93 9.05 10.21
C THR A 122 -1.76 9.69 11.32
N GLU A 123 -1.24 9.72 12.55
CA GLU A 123 -1.93 10.31 13.71
C GLU A 123 -2.23 11.81 13.52
N ALA A 124 -1.36 12.53 12.80
CA ALA A 124 -1.59 13.94 12.46
C ALA A 124 -2.69 14.10 11.41
N LEU A 125 -2.74 13.18 10.43
CA LEU A 125 -3.78 13.15 9.40
C LEU A 125 -5.17 12.85 10.00
N LEU A 126 -5.27 11.83 10.86
CA LEU A 126 -6.51 11.41 11.52
C LEU A 126 -7.16 12.54 12.35
N LYS A 127 -6.38 13.48 12.88
CA LYS A 127 -6.90 14.65 13.62
C LYS A 127 -7.58 15.69 12.73
N LYS A 128 -7.35 15.62 11.41
CA LYS A 128 -7.83 16.60 10.43
C LYS A 128 -8.93 16.06 9.54
N LEU A 129 -8.99 14.74 9.34
CA LEU A 129 -10.09 14.08 8.65
C LEU A 129 -11.38 14.20 9.49
N ARG A 130 -12.48 14.59 8.83
CA ARG A 130 -13.82 14.70 9.46
C ARG A 130 -14.84 13.72 8.88
N GLN A 131 -14.42 13.01 7.84
CA GLN A 131 -15.19 12.04 7.08
C GLN A 131 -14.42 10.73 7.06
N ARG A 132 -15.12 9.64 6.76
CA ARG A 132 -14.50 8.35 6.50
C ARG A 132 -13.69 8.44 5.20
N THR A 133 -12.60 7.69 5.15
CA THR A 133 -11.73 7.57 3.98
C THR A 133 -11.13 6.17 3.98
N THR A 134 -10.29 5.84 3.00
CA THR A 134 -9.67 4.53 2.87
C THR A 134 -8.16 4.60 3.08
N PHE A 135 -7.63 3.73 3.93
CA PHE A 135 -6.21 3.52 4.16
C PHE A 135 -5.80 2.14 3.64
N PHE A 136 -4.71 2.05 2.89
CA PHE A 136 -4.08 0.79 2.49
C PHE A 136 -2.78 0.64 3.26
N VAL A 137 -2.80 -0.28 4.23
CA VAL A 137 -1.72 -0.37 5.21
C VAL A 137 -0.72 -1.48 4.91
N LEU A 138 0.52 -1.27 5.34
CA LEU A 138 1.53 -2.32 5.37
C LEU A 138 1.30 -3.23 6.59
N GLY A 139 1.38 -4.54 6.36
CA GLY A 139 1.25 -5.53 7.42
C GLY A 139 2.29 -5.34 8.53
N ILE A 140 3.55 -5.09 8.14
CA ILE A 140 4.63 -4.84 9.09
C ILE A 140 4.37 -3.60 9.95
N ASN A 141 3.77 -2.56 9.38
CA ASN A 141 3.42 -1.34 10.10
C ASN A 141 2.21 -1.51 11.00
N THR A 142 1.23 -2.31 10.57
CA THR A 142 0.06 -2.69 11.40
C THR A 142 0.52 -3.34 12.71
N VAL A 143 1.50 -4.24 12.61
CA VAL A 143 2.09 -4.90 13.77
C VAL A 143 2.90 -3.93 14.64
N ASN A 144 3.66 -3.01 14.03
CA ASN A 144 4.56 -2.10 14.76
C ASN A 144 3.87 -0.85 15.35
N TYR A 145 2.71 -0.47 14.82
CA TYR A 145 1.94 0.70 15.26
C TYR A 145 0.47 0.34 15.54
N PRO A 146 0.20 -0.63 16.44
CA PRO A 146 -1.16 -1.11 16.69
C PRO A 146 -2.09 -0.02 17.19
N ASP A 147 -1.63 0.87 18.08
CA ASP A 147 -2.45 1.97 18.59
C ASP A 147 -2.94 2.90 17.48
N ILE A 148 -2.08 3.21 16.50
CA ILE A 148 -2.43 4.06 15.37
C ILE A 148 -3.41 3.32 14.45
N TYR A 149 -3.18 2.02 14.21
CA TYR A 149 -4.12 1.18 13.48
C TYR A 149 -5.52 1.17 14.12
N GLU A 150 -5.59 1.00 15.45
CA GLU A 150 -6.83 1.05 16.22
C GLU A 150 -7.49 2.43 16.10
N HIS A 151 -6.73 3.53 16.16
CA HIS A 151 -7.26 4.88 15.95
C HIS A 151 -7.89 5.10 14.57
N ILE A 152 -7.36 4.46 13.52
CA ILE A 152 -7.95 4.47 12.17
C ILE A 152 -9.33 3.77 12.22
N LEU A 153 -9.41 2.61 12.85
CA LEU A 153 -10.65 1.83 13.02
C LEU A 153 -11.70 2.55 13.88
N GLU A 154 -11.30 3.12 15.02
CA GLU A 154 -12.19 3.82 15.96
C GLU A 154 -12.85 5.06 15.32
N ARG A 155 -12.17 5.71 14.38
CA ARG A 155 -12.70 6.81 13.58
C ARG A 155 -13.58 6.34 12.41
N GLY A 156 -13.73 5.03 12.25
CA GLY A 156 -14.59 4.41 11.26
C GLY A 156 -14.02 4.43 9.84
N HIS A 157 -12.73 4.73 9.64
CA HIS A 157 -12.13 4.67 8.31
C HIS A 157 -12.10 3.22 7.80
N LEU A 158 -12.10 3.08 6.47
CA LEU A 158 -11.92 1.78 5.82
C LEU A 158 -10.43 1.45 5.77
N ILE A 159 -10.08 0.18 6.04
CA ILE A 159 -8.70 -0.30 5.96
C ILE A 159 -8.62 -1.47 4.96
N GLY A 160 -7.81 -1.31 3.92
CA GLY A 160 -7.37 -2.35 3.01
C GLY A 160 -5.91 -2.74 3.23
N THR A 161 -5.48 -3.84 2.62
CA THR A 161 -4.08 -4.30 2.69
C THR A 161 -3.25 -3.70 1.55
N HIS A 162 -2.00 -3.34 1.87
CA HIS A 162 -0.98 -2.90 0.92
C HIS A 162 0.23 -3.85 0.90
N THR A 163 0.00 -5.16 1.06
CA THR A 163 1.01 -6.21 1.30
C THR A 163 1.63 -6.16 2.70
N TRP A 164 2.58 -7.06 2.97
CA TRP A 164 3.29 -7.14 4.22
C TRP A 164 4.37 -6.06 4.32
N SER A 165 5.23 -5.96 3.31
CA SER A 165 6.45 -5.13 3.36
C SER A 165 6.68 -4.23 2.15
N HIS A 166 5.68 -4.03 1.28
CA HIS A 166 5.75 -3.14 0.11
C HIS A 166 6.66 -3.67 -1.03
N GLU A 167 6.72 -5.00 -1.23
CA GLU A 167 7.51 -5.59 -2.31
C GLU A 167 6.90 -5.39 -3.71
N PHE A 168 7.76 -5.34 -4.74
CA PHE A 168 7.32 -5.28 -6.14
C PHE A 168 6.83 -6.66 -6.61
N LEU A 169 5.53 -6.92 -6.42
CA LEU A 169 4.93 -8.26 -6.60
C LEU A 169 5.23 -8.96 -7.94
N PRO A 170 5.25 -8.30 -9.12
CA PRO A 170 5.53 -9.00 -10.37
C PRO A 170 6.95 -9.61 -10.47
N SER A 171 7.89 -9.15 -9.64
CA SER A 171 9.24 -9.71 -9.55
C SER A 171 9.33 -10.96 -8.68
N LEU A 172 8.32 -11.20 -7.86
CA LEU A 172 8.27 -12.30 -6.90
C LEU A 172 7.75 -13.58 -7.56
N SER A 173 8.11 -14.72 -6.97
CA SER A 173 7.44 -16.01 -7.23
C SER A 173 6.00 -15.98 -6.72
N ASN A 174 5.18 -16.96 -7.14
CA ASN A 174 3.78 -17.01 -6.71
C ASN A 174 3.67 -17.21 -5.19
N GLU A 175 4.53 -18.05 -4.63
CA GLU A 175 4.63 -18.33 -3.20
C GLU A 175 5.00 -17.07 -2.39
N GLU A 176 5.95 -16.28 -2.88
CA GLU A 176 6.35 -15.01 -2.26
C GLU A 176 5.21 -13.97 -2.32
N ILE A 177 4.45 -13.91 -3.42
CA ILE A 177 3.25 -13.05 -3.51
C ILE A 177 2.21 -13.47 -2.47
N VAL A 178 1.95 -14.78 -2.34
CA VAL A 178 1.03 -15.32 -1.34
C VAL A 178 1.48 -14.95 0.07
N ALA A 179 2.77 -15.12 0.38
CA ALA A 179 3.35 -14.75 1.67
C ALA A 179 3.17 -13.26 2.00
N GLN A 180 3.40 -12.38 1.02
CA GLN A 180 3.20 -10.94 1.18
C GLN A 180 1.74 -10.57 1.51
N ILE A 181 0.77 -11.28 0.95
CA ILE A 181 -0.66 -11.01 1.17
C ILE A 181 -1.13 -11.63 2.49
N GLU A 182 -0.82 -12.90 2.73
CA GLU A 182 -1.33 -13.66 3.89
C GLU A 182 -0.85 -13.08 5.22
N TRP A 183 0.43 -12.71 5.32
CA TRP A 183 0.99 -12.14 6.54
C TRP A 183 0.43 -10.76 6.84
N SER A 184 0.12 -9.98 5.80
CA SER A 184 -0.58 -8.70 5.95
C SER A 184 -1.99 -8.91 6.52
N ILE A 185 -2.74 -9.87 5.96
CA ILE A 185 -4.09 -10.23 6.44
C ILE A 185 -4.05 -10.72 7.89
N TRP A 186 -3.09 -11.58 8.25
CA TRP A 186 -2.97 -12.10 9.61
C TRP A 186 -2.63 -11.03 10.64
N ALA A 187 -1.79 -10.07 10.28
CA ALA A 187 -1.54 -8.89 11.11
C ALA A 187 -2.82 -8.09 11.32
N MET A 188 -3.57 -7.80 10.27
CA MET A 188 -4.84 -7.08 10.37
C MET A 188 -5.87 -7.82 11.22
N ASN A 189 -5.91 -9.16 11.15
CA ASN A 189 -6.76 -9.97 12.03
C ASN A 189 -6.28 -9.93 13.49
N ALA A 190 -4.98 -10.08 13.74
CA ALA A 190 -4.42 -10.08 15.08
C ALA A 190 -4.57 -8.72 15.79
N THR A 191 -4.42 -7.61 15.06
CA THR A 191 -4.51 -6.25 15.59
C THR A 191 -5.95 -5.73 15.59
N GLY A 192 -6.65 -5.87 14.46
CA GLY A 192 -7.95 -5.24 14.20
C GLY A 192 -9.16 -6.16 14.27
N LYS A 193 -8.96 -7.48 14.40
CA LYS A 193 -10.02 -8.49 14.41
C LYS A 193 -10.93 -8.44 13.18
N HIS A 194 -10.35 -8.27 12.00
CA HIS A 194 -11.10 -8.32 10.75
C HIS A 194 -10.25 -8.85 9.58
N PHE A 195 -10.93 -9.26 8.52
CA PHE A 195 -10.34 -9.63 7.24
C PHE A 195 -10.58 -8.52 6.21
N PRO A 196 -9.53 -7.93 5.62
CA PRO A 196 -9.69 -6.88 4.62
C PRO A 196 -10.42 -7.40 3.39
N LYS A 197 -11.18 -6.52 2.73
CA LYS A 197 -11.79 -6.82 1.43
C LYS A 197 -11.06 -6.16 0.26
N TYR A 198 -10.24 -5.16 0.53
CA TYR A 198 -9.60 -4.34 -0.48
C TYR A 198 -8.10 -4.49 -0.41
N PHE A 199 -7.48 -4.53 -1.58
CA PHE A 199 -6.04 -4.63 -1.76
C PHE A 199 -5.57 -3.58 -2.75
N ARG A 200 -4.48 -2.89 -2.42
CA ARG A 200 -3.77 -2.04 -3.36
C ARG A 200 -2.37 -2.60 -3.59
N PRO A 201 -1.94 -2.80 -4.85
CA PRO A 201 -0.59 -3.27 -5.12
C PRO A 201 0.44 -2.14 -4.91
N PRO A 202 1.54 -2.39 -4.18
CA PRO A 202 2.71 -1.51 -4.14
C PRO A 202 3.13 -1.08 -5.54
N TYR A 203 3.46 0.21 -5.70
CA TYR A 203 3.86 0.81 -6.99
C TYR A 203 2.81 0.76 -8.12
N GLY A 204 1.57 0.32 -7.84
CA GLY A 204 0.62 -0.03 -8.90
C GLY A 204 1.05 -1.28 -9.68
N ALA A 205 2.03 -2.03 -9.17
CA ALA A 205 2.66 -3.14 -9.86
C ALA A 205 1.81 -4.41 -9.73
N ILE A 206 0.93 -4.62 -10.70
CA ILE A 206 0.02 -5.75 -10.74
C ILE A 206 -0.11 -6.29 -12.16
N ASP A 207 0.07 -7.59 -12.31
CA ASP A 207 -0.16 -8.35 -13.54
C ASP A 207 -1.23 -9.43 -13.32
N ASN A 208 -1.49 -10.25 -14.34
CA ASN A 208 -2.48 -11.32 -14.24
C ASN A 208 -2.08 -12.44 -13.26
N ARG A 209 -0.79 -12.61 -12.91
CA ARG A 209 -0.38 -13.55 -11.85
C ARG A 209 -0.82 -13.03 -10.49
N VAL A 210 -0.50 -11.77 -10.21
CA VAL A 210 -0.87 -11.11 -8.96
C VAL A 210 -2.40 -11.05 -8.80
N ARG A 211 -3.15 -10.67 -9.84
CA ARG A 211 -4.62 -10.67 -9.80
C ARG A 211 -5.20 -12.05 -9.50
N ALA A 212 -4.68 -13.10 -10.14
CA ALA A 212 -5.13 -14.47 -9.91
C ALA A 212 -4.93 -14.92 -8.46
N ILE A 213 -3.85 -14.48 -7.80
CA ILE A 213 -3.59 -14.78 -6.38
C ILE A 213 -4.48 -13.95 -5.47
N VAL A 214 -4.54 -12.63 -5.67
CA VAL A 214 -5.37 -11.70 -4.86
C VAL A 214 -6.84 -12.14 -4.84
N LYS A 215 -7.37 -12.60 -5.99
CA LYS A 215 -8.75 -13.09 -6.10
C LYS A 215 -9.03 -14.32 -5.24
N GLN A 216 -8.04 -15.19 -5.02
CA GLN A 216 -8.21 -16.38 -4.18
C GLN A 216 -8.31 -16.04 -2.68
N PHE A 217 -7.82 -14.87 -2.27
CA PHE A 217 -8.07 -14.30 -0.93
C PHE A 217 -9.42 -13.58 -0.81
N GLY A 218 -10.21 -13.51 -1.90
CA GLY A 218 -11.48 -12.77 -1.91
C GLY A 218 -11.30 -11.24 -1.91
N LEU A 219 -10.10 -10.76 -2.23
CA LEU A 219 -9.76 -9.34 -2.23
C LEU A 219 -10.11 -8.68 -3.56
N THR A 220 -10.63 -7.46 -3.48
CA THR A 220 -10.85 -6.55 -4.61
C THR A 220 -9.63 -5.66 -4.80
N VAL A 221 -9.10 -5.63 -6.02
CA VAL A 221 -7.98 -4.75 -6.40
C VAL A 221 -8.48 -3.31 -6.51
N VAL A 222 -7.76 -2.39 -5.87
CA VAL A 222 -8.03 -0.96 -5.90
C VAL A 222 -6.80 -0.21 -6.41
N LEU A 223 -6.97 0.47 -7.52
CA LEU A 223 -5.99 1.36 -8.14
C LEU A 223 -6.42 2.82 -7.91
N TRP A 224 -6.08 3.71 -8.84
CA TRP A 224 -6.43 5.12 -8.82
C TRP A 224 -6.48 5.66 -10.25
N ASP A 225 -7.19 6.77 -10.43
CA ASP A 225 -7.20 7.55 -11.66
C ASP A 225 -6.54 8.93 -11.49
N LEU A 226 -6.25 9.34 -10.24
CA LEU A 226 -5.64 10.63 -9.90
C LEU A 226 -4.43 10.43 -8.97
N ASP A 227 -3.21 10.54 -9.52
CA ASP A 227 -1.97 10.40 -8.74
C ASP A 227 -1.40 11.77 -8.35
N THR A 228 -1.27 12.03 -7.05
CA THR A 228 -0.69 13.30 -6.57
C THR A 228 0.82 13.39 -6.81
N PHE A 229 1.51 12.25 -6.91
CA PHE A 229 2.96 12.14 -6.82
C PHE A 229 3.54 12.80 -5.56
N ASP A 230 2.80 12.83 -4.45
CA ASP A 230 3.22 13.41 -3.17
C ASP A 230 4.49 12.75 -2.60
N TRP A 231 4.69 11.45 -2.85
CA TRP A 231 5.91 10.72 -2.49
C TRP A 231 7.19 11.36 -3.08
N LYS A 232 7.09 12.09 -4.20
CA LYS A 232 8.23 12.83 -4.76
C LYS A 232 8.67 14.00 -3.89
N LEU A 233 7.85 14.45 -2.93
CA LEU A 233 8.25 15.48 -1.96
C LEU A 233 9.31 14.98 -0.98
N ILE A 234 9.45 13.66 -0.79
CA ILE A 234 10.39 13.06 0.17
C ILE A 234 11.52 12.29 -0.50
N THR A 235 11.45 12.04 -1.80
CA THR A 235 12.55 11.45 -2.57
C THR A 235 13.52 12.53 -3.05
N ASN A 236 14.79 12.17 -3.23
CA ASN A 236 15.80 13.04 -3.84
C ASN A 236 15.68 13.16 -5.37
N ASP A 237 14.58 12.69 -5.96
CA ASP A 237 14.26 12.87 -7.37
C ASP A 237 13.54 14.21 -7.58
N ASP A 238 14.17 15.07 -8.36
CA ASP A 238 13.67 16.42 -8.66
C ASP A 238 12.29 16.40 -9.36
N PHE A 239 11.54 17.49 -9.16
CA PHE A 239 10.39 17.97 -9.94
C PHE A 239 8.96 17.63 -9.47
N ARG A 240 8.69 17.53 -8.17
CA ARG A 240 7.33 17.76 -7.66
C ARG A 240 7.33 18.71 -6.47
N THR A 241 6.56 19.78 -6.58
CA THR A 241 6.35 20.77 -5.51
C THR A 241 4.96 20.64 -4.91
N GLU A 242 4.78 21.15 -3.69
CA GLU A 242 3.47 21.18 -3.05
C GLU A 242 2.48 22.01 -3.88
N GLU A 243 2.94 23.14 -4.43
CA GLU A 243 2.13 24.04 -5.24
C GLU A 243 1.58 23.35 -6.49
N GLU A 244 2.39 22.54 -7.18
CA GLU A 244 1.96 21.77 -8.35
C GLU A 244 0.90 20.72 -7.97
N ILE A 245 1.06 20.05 -6.82
CA ILE A 245 0.05 19.13 -6.30
C ILE A 245 -1.28 19.86 -6.09
N LEU A 246 -1.25 21.00 -5.40
CA LEU A 246 -2.47 21.76 -5.11
C LEU A 246 -3.11 22.35 -6.39
N MET A 247 -2.34 22.63 -7.44
CA MET A 247 -2.87 23.02 -8.75
C MET A 247 -3.63 21.88 -9.42
N ASP A 248 -3.10 20.66 -9.38
CA ASP A 248 -3.77 19.48 -9.93
C ASP A 248 -5.07 19.18 -9.16
N ILE A 249 -5.04 19.26 -7.82
CA ILE A 249 -6.24 19.11 -6.99
C ILE A 249 -7.32 20.13 -7.34
N ASN A 250 -6.96 21.40 -7.55
CA ASN A 250 -7.94 22.41 -7.96
C ASN A 250 -8.57 22.10 -9.32
N THR A 251 -7.83 21.46 -10.22
CA THR A 251 -8.34 20.99 -11.51
C THR A 251 -9.32 19.84 -11.31
N TRP A 252 -8.95 18.81 -10.55
CA TRP A 252 -9.78 17.61 -10.33
C TRP A 252 -11.04 17.90 -9.52
N LYS A 253 -11.00 18.88 -8.61
CA LYS A 253 -12.17 19.37 -7.88
C LYS A 253 -13.31 19.83 -8.81
N GLY A 254 -12.98 20.32 -10.01
CA GLY A 254 -13.97 20.68 -11.03
C GLY A 254 -14.75 19.47 -11.57
N GLU A 255 -14.11 18.31 -11.65
CA GLU A 255 -14.71 17.06 -12.14
C GLU A 255 -15.56 16.35 -11.08
N ARG A 256 -15.25 16.59 -9.78
CA ARG A 256 -15.98 16.08 -8.61
C ARG A 256 -16.06 14.56 -8.48
N LYS A 257 -15.20 13.83 -9.19
CA LYS A 257 -15.10 12.37 -9.21
C LYS A 257 -13.62 11.96 -9.26
N GLY A 258 -13.32 10.73 -8.87
CA GLY A 258 -11.98 10.14 -8.91
C GLY A 258 -11.50 9.64 -7.55
N LEU A 259 -10.53 8.73 -7.60
CA LEU A 259 -9.80 8.23 -6.45
C LEU A 259 -8.39 8.81 -6.48
N ILE A 260 -8.07 9.58 -5.44
CA ILE A 260 -6.77 10.23 -5.29
C ILE A 260 -5.82 9.26 -4.55
N LEU A 261 -4.65 9.03 -5.14
CA LEU A 261 -3.53 8.35 -4.48
C LEU A 261 -2.66 9.36 -3.70
N GLU A 262 -2.53 9.12 -2.40
CA GLU A 262 -1.68 9.86 -1.45
C GLU A 262 -1.04 8.86 -0.47
N HIS A 263 -0.04 9.31 0.30
CA HIS A 263 0.69 8.45 1.23
C HIS A 263 0.70 9.05 2.65
N ASP A 264 0.37 8.25 3.67
CA ASP A 264 0.39 8.69 5.07
C ASP A 264 1.61 8.22 5.87
N GLY A 265 2.53 7.50 5.22
CA GLY A 265 3.78 7.01 5.83
C GLY A 265 4.79 8.10 6.24
N ALA A 266 4.67 9.33 5.74
CA ALA A 266 5.64 10.40 6.00
C ALA A 266 5.00 11.75 6.35
N ARG A 267 5.69 12.54 7.19
CA ARG A 267 5.19 13.86 7.63
C ARG A 267 4.87 14.81 6.47
N ARG A 268 5.74 14.86 5.45
CA ARG A 268 5.63 15.84 4.36
C ARG A 268 4.47 15.51 3.41
N THR A 269 4.19 14.23 3.17
CA THR A 269 3.04 13.78 2.39
C THR A 269 1.75 14.02 3.16
N VAL A 270 1.71 13.73 4.47
CA VAL A 270 0.58 14.07 5.35
C VAL A 270 0.28 15.57 5.40
N GLU A 271 1.30 16.42 5.42
CA GLU A 271 1.12 17.88 5.44
C GLU A 271 0.41 18.41 4.19
N VAL A 272 0.75 17.88 3.00
CA VAL A 272 0.02 18.23 1.77
C VAL A 272 -1.37 17.59 1.78
N ALA A 273 -1.51 16.33 2.20
CA ALA A 273 -2.80 15.65 2.27
C ALA A 273 -3.85 16.37 3.11
N ILE A 274 -3.44 16.99 4.23
CA ILE A 274 -4.32 17.82 5.06
C ILE A 274 -4.83 19.03 4.27
N LYS A 275 -3.97 19.69 3.48
CA LYS A 275 -4.36 20.83 2.63
C LYS A 275 -5.30 20.39 1.51
N ILE A 276 -5.03 19.22 0.90
CA ILE A 276 -5.91 18.62 -0.11
C ILE A 276 -7.30 18.37 0.48
N ASN A 277 -7.37 17.77 1.67
CA ASN A 277 -8.62 17.53 2.39
C ASN A 277 -9.41 18.82 2.66
N GLU A 278 -8.72 19.90 3.06
CA GLU A 278 -9.34 21.22 3.23
C GLU A 278 -9.87 21.81 1.91
N LEU A 279 -9.16 21.58 0.79
CA LEU A 279 -9.56 22.06 -0.53
C LEU A 279 -10.77 21.32 -1.09
N ILE A 280 -10.80 19.99 -1.05
CA ILE A 280 -11.87 19.21 -1.67
C ILE A 280 -13.09 19.05 -0.75
N GLY A 281 -12.90 19.15 0.57
CA GLY A 281 -13.95 19.09 1.57
C GLY A 281 -14.33 17.66 1.97
N SER A 282 -15.38 17.53 2.78
CA SER A 282 -15.76 16.27 3.43
C SER A 282 -16.75 15.40 2.63
N ASP A 283 -17.14 15.83 1.41
CA ASP A 283 -18.04 15.08 0.52
C ASP A 283 -17.25 14.01 -0.27
N GLN A 284 -16.62 13.10 0.48
CA GLN A 284 -15.79 12.01 0.00
C GLN A 284 -16.39 10.67 0.44
N LEU A 285 -15.96 9.58 -0.19
CA LEU A 285 -16.44 8.23 0.09
C LEU A 285 -15.28 7.28 0.35
N THR A 286 -15.53 6.23 1.13
CA THR A 286 -14.64 5.06 1.16
C THR A 286 -14.78 4.27 -0.14
N ILE A 287 -13.82 3.38 -0.44
CA ILE A 287 -13.92 2.51 -1.62
C ILE A 287 -15.21 1.68 -1.61
N ALA A 288 -15.57 1.11 -0.46
CA ALA A 288 -16.80 0.35 -0.30
C ALA A 288 -18.04 1.17 -0.66
N GLU A 289 -18.11 2.42 -0.20
CA GLU A 289 -19.20 3.35 -0.52
C GLU A 289 -19.20 3.75 -2.01
N CYS A 290 -18.03 3.88 -2.63
CA CYS A 290 -17.89 4.21 -4.06
C CYS A 290 -18.46 3.12 -4.99
N ILE A 291 -18.37 1.85 -4.59
CA ILE A 291 -18.81 0.72 -5.42
C ILE A 291 -20.09 0.04 -4.90
N GLY A 292 -20.62 0.50 -3.77
CA GLY A 292 -21.82 -0.07 -3.15
C GLY A 292 -21.60 -1.45 -2.55
N ASP A 293 -20.46 -1.67 -1.90
CA ASP A 293 -20.03 -2.96 -1.34
C ASP A 293 -19.82 -2.87 0.19
N THR A 294 -19.45 -3.99 0.82
CA THR A 294 -19.13 -4.09 2.25
C THR A 294 -17.71 -3.64 2.56
N ASP A 295 -17.47 -3.15 3.78
CA ASP A 295 -16.14 -2.70 4.21
C ASP A 295 -15.13 -3.86 4.33
N TYR A 296 -15.57 -5.00 4.86
CA TYR A 296 -14.71 -6.14 5.17
C TYR A 296 -15.31 -7.45 4.63
N ILE A 297 -14.46 -8.46 4.47
CA ILE A 297 -14.90 -9.84 4.22
C ILE A 297 -15.58 -10.36 5.49
N GLU A 298 -14.92 -10.15 6.63
CA GLU A 298 -15.40 -10.54 7.94
C GLU A 298 -14.85 -9.60 9.01
N ARG A 299 -15.62 -9.43 10.10
CA ARG A 299 -15.22 -8.68 11.30
C ARG A 299 -15.68 -9.45 12.53
N TYR A 300 -14.82 -9.56 13.53
CA TYR A 300 -15.11 -10.24 14.78
C TYR A 300 -15.40 -9.22 15.89
N ASP A 301 -16.38 -9.54 16.72
CA ASP A 301 -16.76 -8.76 17.91
C ASP A 301 -15.77 -8.95 19.08
#